data_AF-A0A1V2QY12-F1
#
_entry.id   AF-A0A1V2QY12-F1
#
_cell.length_a   1.000
_cell.length_b   1.000
_cell.length_c   1.000
_cell.angle_alpha   90.00
_cell.angle_beta   90.00
_cell.angle_gamma   90.00
#
_symmetry.space_group_name_H-M   'P 1'
#
loop_
_entity.id
_entity.type
_entity.pdbx_description
1 polymer ?
#
loop_
_entity_poly.entity_id
_entity_poly.type
_entity_poly.pdbx_seq_one_letter_code
_entity_poly.pdbx_strand_id
1 'polypeptide(L)'
;MAGAGMAGALRAVITSGDEYAGSAKPAIDWDDSAAREALVDSRARDAFAMLTLLEGRELTEPVDRAVRLLATVVGQDLIEGEDGTLRIARKRASDLLLGTSVRFA
;
A
#
# COMPACT_ATOMS: atom_id res chain seq x y z
N MET A 1 2.34 19.18 16.68
CA MET A 1 3.78 18.81 16.68
C MET A 1 4.07 17.31 16.44
N ALA A 2 3.11 16.49 15.98
CA ALA A 2 3.31 15.04 15.79
C ALA A 2 3.82 14.61 14.38
N GLY A 3 3.91 15.53 13.42
CA GLY A 3 4.12 15.18 12.01
C GLY A 3 5.53 14.67 11.64
N ALA A 4 6.58 15.29 12.18
CA ALA A 4 7.96 14.96 11.79
C ALA A 4 8.42 13.59 12.33
N GLY A 5 8.01 13.22 13.55
CA GLY A 5 8.34 11.92 14.14
C GLY A 5 7.60 10.76 13.46
N MET A 6 6.34 10.95 13.10
CA MET A 6 5.54 9.93 12.41
C MET A 6 6.06 9.66 11.00
N ALA A 7 6.39 10.71 10.24
CA ALA A 7 6.95 10.55 8.90
C ALA A 7 8.29 9.78 8.91
N GLY A 8 9.17 10.07 9.89
CA GLY A 8 10.41 9.32 10.06
C GLY A 8 10.17 7.84 10.42
N ALA A 9 9.23 7.56 11.32
CA ALA A 9 8.87 6.20 11.70
C ALA A 9 8.27 5.40 10.53
N LEU A 10 7.43 6.02 9.71
CA LEU A 10 6.87 5.39 8.51
C LEU A 10 7.95 5.08 7.47
N ARG A 11 8.88 6.01 7.22
CA ARG A 11 10.01 5.76 6.31
C ARG A 11 10.91 4.63 6.80
N ALA A 12 11.09 4.49 8.12
CA ALA A 12 11.93 3.45 8.69
C ALA A 12 11.41 2.02 8.47
N VAL A 13 10.11 1.85 8.17
CA VAL A 13 9.50 0.54 7.90
C VAL A 13 9.28 0.24 6.42
N ILE A 14 9.54 1.21 5.54
CA ILE A 14 9.52 1.04 4.09
C ILE A 14 10.84 0.43 3.64
N THR A 15 10.78 -0.74 3.01
CA THR A 15 11.96 -1.53 2.63
C THR A 15 12.10 -1.71 1.12
N SER A 16 11.09 -1.35 0.33
CA SER A 16 11.14 -1.49 -1.13
C SER A 16 12.14 -0.57 -1.83
N GLY A 17 12.77 0.35 -1.10
CA GLY A 17 13.75 1.30 -1.63
C GLY A 17 13.15 2.46 -2.42
N ASP A 18 11.82 2.57 -2.47
CA ASP A 18 11.12 3.70 -3.07
C ASP A 18 11.10 4.87 -2.09
N GLU A 19 11.56 6.03 -2.55
CA GLU A 19 11.56 7.25 -1.73
C GLU A 19 10.16 7.87 -1.61
N TYR A 20 9.20 7.43 -2.45
CA TYR A 20 7.86 8.00 -2.61
C TYR A 20 7.87 9.53 -2.74
N ALA A 21 8.98 10.09 -3.21
CA ALA A 21 9.23 11.52 -3.32
C ALA A 21 8.67 12.13 -4.61
N GLY A 22 8.18 11.29 -5.53
CA GLY A 22 7.61 11.71 -6.80
C GLY A 22 6.55 10.74 -7.33
N SER A 23 5.82 11.18 -8.35
CA SER A 23 4.78 10.38 -9.03
C SER A 23 5.31 9.66 -10.28
N ALA A 24 6.63 9.54 -10.42
CA ALA A 24 7.24 8.84 -11.54
C ALA A 24 6.90 7.34 -11.47
N LYS A 25 6.68 6.73 -12.62
CA LYS A 25 6.44 5.29 -12.70
C LYS A 25 7.70 4.55 -12.24
N PRO A 26 7.58 3.48 -11.44
CA PRO A 26 8.73 2.64 -11.09
C PRO A 26 9.47 2.14 -12.34
N ALA A 27 10.81 2.20 -12.27
CA ALA A 27 11.70 1.76 -13.33
C ALA A 27 11.89 0.23 -13.26
N ILE A 28 10.88 -0.51 -13.71
CA ILE A 28 10.91 -1.97 -13.87
C ILE A 28 10.71 -2.35 -15.34
N ASP A 29 11.05 -3.59 -15.71
CA ASP A 29 10.59 -4.18 -16.96
C ASP A 29 9.08 -4.44 -16.86
N TRP A 30 8.28 -3.70 -17.63
CA TRP A 30 6.83 -3.78 -17.59
C TRP A 30 6.25 -4.93 -18.42
N ASP A 31 7.04 -5.51 -19.32
CA ASP A 31 6.64 -6.67 -20.10
C ASP A 31 6.89 -7.98 -19.32
N ASP A 32 7.88 -7.98 -18.43
CA ASP A 32 8.11 -9.08 -17.49
C ASP A 32 7.00 -9.16 -16.41
N SER A 33 6.32 -10.30 -16.34
CA SER A 33 5.33 -10.57 -15.28
C SER A 33 5.98 -10.69 -13.90
N ALA A 34 7.16 -11.30 -13.80
CA ALA A 34 7.83 -11.48 -12.52
C ALA A 34 8.28 -10.15 -11.92
N ALA A 35 8.81 -9.23 -12.74
CA ALA A 35 9.14 -7.88 -12.31
C ALA A 35 7.92 -7.10 -11.79
N ARG A 36 6.76 -7.25 -12.44
CA ARG A 36 5.50 -6.64 -11.97
C ARG A 36 5.00 -7.25 -10.66
N GLU A 37 5.07 -8.57 -10.52
CA GLU A 37 4.69 -9.25 -9.27
C GLU A 37 5.60 -8.87 -8.11
N ALA A 38 6.91 -8.83 -8.32
CA ALA A 38 7.88 -8.38 -7.33
C ALA A 38 7.63 -6.92 -6.90
N LEU A 39 7.25 -6.05 -7.84
CA LEU A 39 6.85 -4.69 -7.53
C LEU A 39 5.62 -4.69 -6.60
N VAL A 40 4.54 -5.38 -6.99
CA VAL A 40 3.30 -5.46 -6.18
C VAL A 40 3.58 -6.00 -4.78
N ASP A 41 4.34 -7.09 -4.68
CA ASP A 41 4.69 -7.71 -3.41
C ASP A 41 5.47 -6.75 -2.50
N SER A 42 6.48 -6.06 -3.03
CA SER A 42 7.25 -5.08 -2.26
C SER A 42 6.39 -3.92 -1.75
N ARG A 43 5.45 -3.42 -2.57
CA ARG A 43 4.52 -2.35 -2.18
C ARG A 43 3.54 -2.82 -1.12
N ALA A 44 3.06 -4.05 -1.23
CA ALA A 44 2.15 -4.64 -0.26
C ALA A 44 2.83 -4.83 1.10
N ARG A 45 4.07 -5.31 1.12
CA ARG A 45 4.86 -5.47 2.35
C ARG A 45 5.11 -4.14 3.05
N ASP A 46 5.50 -3.10 2.31
CA ASP A 46 5.63 -1.75 2.86
C ASP A 46 4.30 -1.26 3.47
N ALA A 47 3.18 -1.49 2.77
CA ALA A 47 1.86 -1.12 3.26
C ALA A 47 1.49 -1.84 4.55
N PHE A 48 1.67 -3.16 4.62
CA PHE A 48 1.43 -3.93 5.85
C PHE A 48 2.32 -3.45 7.00
N ALA A 49 3.59 -3.19 6.74
CA ALA A 49 4.52 -2.68 7.77
C ALA A 49 4.08 -1.31 8.32
N MET A 50 3.60 -0.41 7.45
CA MET A 50 3.03 0.88 7.87
C MET A 50 1.73 0.69 8.67
N LEU A 51 0.84 -0.21 8.26
CA LEU A 51 -0.40 -0.50 8.98
C LEU A 51 -0.12 -1.06 10.38
N THR A 52 0.80 -2.01 10.51
CA THR A 52 1.25 -2.54 11.81
C THR A 52 1.84 -1.45 12.70
N LEU A 53 2.64 -0.54 12.13
CA LEU A 53 3.22 0.56 12.90
C LEU A 53 2.14 1.52 13.44
N LEU A 54 1.08 1.76 12.68
CA LEU A 54 0.02 2.72 12.99
C LEU A 54 -1.14 2.12 13.81
N GLU A 55 -1.18 0.81 13.98
CA GLU A 55 -2.20 0.11 14.76
C GLU A 55 -2.28 0.65 16.20
N GLY A 56 -3.51 0.93 16.65
CA GLY A 56 -3.79 1.41 18.00
C GLY A 56 -3.33 2.85 18.30
N ARG A 57 -2.78 3.58 17.32
CA ARG A 57 -2.38 4.99 17.51
C ARG A 57 -3.54 5.94 17.28
N GLU A 58 -3.55 7.06 18.02
CA GLU A 58 -4.41 8.19 17.69
C GLU A 58 -3.87 8.92 16.47
N LEU A 59 -4.69 8.98 15.41
CA LEU A 59 -4.35 9.60 14.13
C LEU A 59 -5.23 10.82 13.89
N THR A 60 -4.71 11.81 13.18
CA THR A 60 -5.55 12.90 12.67
C THR A 60 -6.52 12.33 11.62
N GLU A 61 -7.69 12.95 11.46
CA GLU A 61 -8.71 12.48 10.51
C GLU A 61 -8.16 12.22 9.09
N PRO A 62 -7.30 13.09 8.50
CA PRO A 62 -6.76 12.81 7.17
C PRO A 62 -5.86 11.57 7.12
N VAL A 63 -5.10 11.31 8.19
CA VAL A 63 -4.21 10.15 8.27
C VAL A 63 -5.01 8.88 8.52
N ASP A 64 -5.99 8.90 9.42
CA ASP A 64 -6.90 7.77 9.65
C ASP A 64 -7.63 7.37 8.36
N ARG A 65 -8.14 8.33 7.59
CA ARG A 65 -8.78 8.06 6.30
C ARG A 65 -7.83 7.40 5.30
N ALA A 66 -6.58 7.87 5.22
CA ALA A 66 -5.57 7.29 4.35
C ALA A 66 -5.20 5.85 4.78
N VAL A 67 -5.05 5.62 6.08
CA VAL A 67 -4.77 4.29 6.66
C VAL A 67 -5.89 3.31 6.37
N ARG A 68 -7.15 3.73 6.54
CA ARG A 68 -8.31 2.89 6.20
C ARG A 68 -8.34 2.53 4.73
N LEU A 69 -8.12 3.52 3.84
CA LEU A 69 -8.07 3.24 2.41
C LEU A 69 -6.95 2.26 2.07
N LEU A 70 -5.76 2.47 2.63
CA LEU A 70 -4.62 1.57 2.43
C LEU A 70 -4.97 0.14 2.88
N ALA A 71 -5.49 -0.02 4.11
CA ALA A 71 -5.92 -1.30 4.65
C ALA A 71 -6.98 -1.99 3.78
N THR A 72 -7.96 -1.23 3.28
CA THR A 72 -8.98 -1.76 2.40
C THR A 72 -8.38 -2.23 1.07
N VAL A 73 -7.54 -1.42 0.43
CA VAL A 73 -6.90 -1.80 -0.84
C VAL A 73 -6.04 -3.04 -0.67
N VAL A 74 -5.14 -3.09 0.31
CA VAL A 74 -4.26 -4.26 0.48
C VAL A 74 -5.00 -5.51 0.98
N GLY A 75 -6.09 -5.35 1.73
CA GLY A 75 -6.89 -6.46 2.22
C GLY A 75 -7.89 -7.01 1.19
N GLN A 76 -8.32 -6.19 0.22
CA GLN A 76 -9.30 -6.59 -0.79
C GLN A 76 -8.67 -6.93 -2.13
N ASP A 77 -7.71 -6.12 -2.58
CA ASP A 77 -7.21 -6.21 -3.95
C ASP A 77 -6.02 -7.15 -4.08
N LEU A 78 -5.45 -7.62 -2.96
CA LEU A 78 -4.31 -8.53 -2.94
C LEU A 78 -4.69 -9.92 -2.42
N ILE A 79 -3.97 -10.91 -2.93
CA ILE A 79 -3.97 -12.29 -2.44
C ILE A 79 -2.52 -12.75 -2.26
N GLU A 80 -2.28 -13.56 -1.24
CA GLU A 80 -1.00 -14.25 -1.07
C GLU A 80 -1.06 -15.57 -1.84
N GLY A 81 -0.08 -15.80 -2.71
CA GLY A 81 0.09 -17.09 -3.38
C GLY A 81 0.64 -18.16 -2.44
N GLU A 82 0.63 -19.42 -2.89
CA GLU A 82 1.22 -20.53 -2.13
C GLU A 82 2.74 -20.35 -1.87
N ASP A 83 3.39 -19.52 -2.69
CA ASP A 83 4.79 -19.14 -2.58
C ASP A 83 5.04 -17.93 -1.66
N GLY A 84 4.01 -17.43 -0.98
CA GLY A 84 4.10 -16.27 -0.08
C GLY A 84 4.23 -14.92 -0.80
N THR A 85 4.08 -14.88 -2.13
CA THR A 85 4.15 -13.63 -2.90
C THR A 85 2.76 -12.99 -2.98
N LEU A 86 2.67 -11.71 -2.61
CA LEU A 86 1.44 -10.93 -2.69
C LEU A 86 1.20 -10.44 -4.12
N ARG A 87 0.03 -10.74 -4.68
CA ARG A 87 -0.36 -10.45 -6.06
C ARG A 87 -1.72 -9.79 -6.13
N ILE A 88 -1.98 -9.05 -7.20
CA ILE A 88 -3.31 -8.50 -7.46
C ILE A 88 -4.30 -9.65 -7.68
N ALA A 89 -5.37 -9.66 -6.89
CA ALA A 89 -6.45 -10.60 -6.99
C ALA A 89 -7.09 -10.54 -8.39
N ARG A 90 -7.33 -11.69 -9.01
CA ARG A 90 -8.04 -11.80 -10.30
C ARG A 90 -9.55 -11.62 -10.11
N LYS A 91 -9.97 -10.46 -9.61
CA LYS A 91 -11.37 -10.08 -9.42
C LYS A 91 -11.87 -9.24 -10.61
N ARG A 92 -13.19 -9.09 -10.76
CA ARG A 92 -13.72 -8.14 -11.73
C ARG A 92 -13.34 -6.73 -11.30
N ALA A 93 -13.17 -5.83 -12.27
CA ALA A 93 -12.89 -4.42 -12.01
C ALA A 93 -13.90 -3.77 -11.05
N SER A 94 -15.17 -4.20 -11.06
CA SER A 94 -16.21 -3.75 -10.12
C SER A 94 -15.95 -4.12 -8.66
N ASP A 95 -15.18 -5.17 -8.44
CA ASP A 95 -14.92 -5.75 -7.13
C ASP A 95 -13.58 -5.24 -6.55
N LEU A 96 -12.83 -4.47 -7.35
CA LEU A 96 -11.58 -3.82 -7.00
C LEU A 96 -11.83 -2.32 -6.73
N LEU A 97 -11.07 -1.74 -5.81
CA LEU A 97 -11.12 -0.29 -5.55
C LEU A 97 -10.39 0.49 -6.64
N LEU A 98 -11.02 0.66 -7.81
CA LEU A 98 -10.39 1.25 -9.00
C LEU A 98 -10.52 2.77 -9.16
N GLY A 99 -11.03 3.52 -8.18
CA GLY A 99 -11.03 4.98 -8.29
C GLY A 99 -11.88 5.73 -7.27
N THR A 100 -11.43 6.93 -6.94
CA THR A 100 -12.02 7.90 -6.00
C THR A 100 -13.52 8.11 -6.22
N SER A 101 -14.33 7.40 -5.46
CA SER A 101 -15.73 7.74 -5.17
C SER A 101 -16.09 7.16 -3.80
N VAL A 102 -15.29 7.51 -2.78
CA VAL A 102 -15.71 7.29 -1.39
C VAL A 102 -16.59 8.49 -1.01
N ARG A 103 -17.91 8.36 -1.21
CA ARG A 103 -18.87 9.23 -0.54
C ARG A 103 -19.08 8.69 0.88
N PHE A 104 -18.70 9.49 1.87
CA PHE A 104 -19.10 9.26 3.26
C PHE A 104 -20.51 9.82 3.43
N ALA A 105 -21.44 8.99 3.90
CA ALA A 105 -22.72 9.40 4.47
C ALA A 105 -22.55 9.55 5.98
#